data_AF-A0A8T3TRY8-F1
#
_entry.id   AF-A0A8T3TRY8-F1
#
_cell.length_a   1.000
_cell.length_b   1.000
_cell.length_c   1.000
_cell.angle_alpha   90.00
_cell.angle_beta   90.00
_cell.angle_gamma   90.00
#
_symmetry.space_group_name_H-M   'P 1'
#
loop_
_entity.id
_entity.type
_entity.pdbx_description
1 polymer ?
#
loop_
_entity_poly.entity_id
_entity_poly.type
_entity_poly.pdbx_seq_one_letter_code
_entity_poly.pdbx_strand_id
1 'polypeptide(L)'
;GFGIAVARGGIPPFSSREERAWNRPAALTRLISATAIIPADAPIAADSGVAAPLANRKRIEVFPTAGADAFVVVDREAYVPGRLRWRDRAAWLDDLTRSGRRLLIDDGRFQVWAPLDE
;
A
#
# COMPACT_ATOMS: atom_id res chain seq x y z
N GLY A 1 -18.86 -11.73 -8.16
CA GLY A 1 -17.46 -11.46 -8.58
C GLY A 1 -17.42 -10.08 -9.18
N PHE A 2 -16.59 -9.18 -8.65
CA PHE A 2 -16.38 -7.86 -9.26
C PHE A 2 -14.99 -7.85 -9.89
N GLY A 3 -14.95 -8.07 -11.20
CA GLY A 3 -13.78 -7.75 -12.02
C GLY A 3 -13.92 -6.33 -12.52
N ILE A 4 -12.93 -5.47 -12.24
CA ILE A 4 -12.88 -4.12 -12.78
C ILE A 4 -11.91 -4.16 -13.96
N ALA A 5 -12.46 -4.03 -15.17
CA ALA A 5 -11.68 -3.82 -16.37
C ALA A 5 -11.05 -2.41 -16.32
N VAL A 6 -9.72 -2.34 -16.33
CA VAL A 6 -8.98 -1.08 -16.39
C VAL A 6 -9.00 -0.59 -17.84
N ALA A 7 -9.93 0.31 -18.14
CA ALA A 7 -9.89 1.06 -19.38
C ALA A 7 -8.77 2.10 -19.29
N ARG A 8 -7.80 1.93 -20.20
CA ARG A 8 -6.75 2.86 -20.66
C ARG A 8 -6.97 4.32 -20.23
N GLY A 9 -6.16 4.80 -19.27
CA GLY A 9 -5.95 6.22 -19.00
C GLY A 9 -6.91 6.91 -18.02
N GLY A 10 -7.83 6.19 -17.38
CA GLY A 10 -8.65 6.74 -16.31
C GLY A 10 -7.88 6.81 -15.00
N ILE A 11 -7.69 8.02 -14.45
CA ILE A 11 -7.23 8.22 -13.07
C ILE A 11 -8.17 7.38 -12.17
N PRO A 12 -7.65 6.43 -11.37
CA PRO A 12 -8.49 5.63 -10.47
C PRO A 12 -9.26 6.55 -9.52
N PRO A 13 -10.42 6.14 -8.98
CA PRO A 13 -11.30 7.03 -8.23
C PRO A 13 -10.66 7.42 -6.90
N PHE A 14 -9.84 8.47 -6.92
CA PHE A 14 -9.42 9.16 -5.72
C PHE A 14 -10.60 9.97 -5.19
N SER A 15 -10.74 10.00 -3.88
CA SER A 15 -11.42 11.13 -3.24
C SER A 15 -10.54 12.39 -3.41
N SER A 16 -11.13 13.56 -3.58
CA SER A 16 -10.42 14.86 -3.66
C SER A 16 -9.64 15.25 -2.38
N ARG A 17 -9.67 14.40 -1.35
CA ARG A 17 -8.81 14.49 -0.16
C ARG A 17 -7.56 13.61 -0.28
N GLU A 18 -7.65 12.42 -0.87
CA GLU A 18 -6.47 11.59 -1.18
C GLU A 18 -5.56 12.30 -2.19
N GLU A 19 -6.15 12.94 -3.19
CA GLU A 19 -5.41 13.76 -4.17
C GLU A 19 -4.57 14.86 -3.50
N ARG A 20 -5.09 15.53 -2.46
CA ARG A 20 -4.34 16.55 -1.70
C ARG A 20 -3.21 15.98 -0.84
N ALA A 21 -3.33 14.74 -0.37
CA ALA A 21 -2.26 14.08 0.38
C ALA A 21 -1.06 13.70 -0.53
N TRP A 22 -1.34 13.44 -1.81
CA TRP A 22 -0.35 13.08 -2.84
C TRP A 22 0.16 14.26 -3.67
N ASN A 23 -0.52 15.41 -3.67
CA ASN A 23 -0.06 16.67 -4.28
C ASN A 23 1.17 17.30 -3.58
N ARG A 24 1.90 16.53 -2.75
CA ARG A 24 3.22 16.91 -2.24
C ARG A 24 4.28 16.06 -2.96
N PRO A 25 5.12 16.64 -3.84
CA PRO A 25 6.11 15.88 -4.61
C PRO A 25 7.05 15.03 -3.74
N ALA A 26 7.28 15.43 -2.48
CA ALA A 26 8.08 14.64 -1.54
C ALA A 26 7.46 13.28 -1.19
N ALA A 27 6.13 13.16 -1.10
CA ALA A 27 5.48 11.90 -0.69
C ALA A 27 5.57 10.82 -1.77
N LEU A 28 5.33 11.21 -3.04
CA LEU A 28 5.44 10.29 -4.17
C LEU A 28 6.89 9.82 -4.36
N THR A 29 7.86 10.72 -4.31
CA THR A 29 9.28 10.36 -4.42
C THR A 29 9.72 9.42 -3.31
N ARG A 30 9.32 9.68 -2.05
CA ARG A 30 9.63 8.80 -0.92
C ARG A 30 9.02 7.40 -1.08
N LEU A 31 7.77 7.32 -1.55
CA LEU A 31 7.12 6.04 -1.83
C LEU A 31 7.87 5.25 -2.92
N ILE A 32 8.26 5.90 -4.02
CA ILE A 32 9.01 5.26 -5.10
C ILE A 32 10.35 4.74 -4.56
N SER A 33 11.07 5.55 -3.78
CA SER A 33 12.33 5.15 -3.17
C SER A 33 12.17 3.96 -2.21
N ALA A 34 11.18 4.00 -1.32
CA ALA A 34 10.93 2.93 -0.36
C ALA A 34 10.56 1.60 -1.06
N THR A 35 9.82 1.66 -2.16
CA THR A 35 9.35 0.47 -2.90
C THR A 35 10.31 -0.01 -3.99
N ALA A 36 11.45 0.65 -4.19
CA ALA A 36 12.44 0.29 -5.20
C ALA A 36 13.08 -1.10 -4.94
N ILE A 37 13.09 -1.57 -3.70
CA ILE A 37 13.58 -2.91 -3.32
C ILE A 37 12.64 -4.04 -3.74
N ILE A 38 11.36 -3.75 -3.98
CA ILE A 38 10.35 -4.76 -4.31
C ILE A 38 10.50 -5.16 -5.77
N PRO A 39 10.71 -6.45 -6.12
CA PRO A 39 10.78 -6.91 -7.50
C PRO A 39 9.55 -6.48 -8.30
N ALA A 40 9.72 -6.08 -9.56
CA ALA A 40 8.66 -5.49 -10.38
C ALA A 40 7.40 -6.39 -10.50
N ASP A 41 7.62 -7.71 -10.53
CA ASP A 41 6.58 -8.73 -10.67
C ASP A 41 6.08 -9.30 -9.34
N ALA A 42 6.63 -8.86 -8.21
CA ALA A 42 6.20 -9.34 -6.90
C ALA A 42 4.82 -8.77 -6.52
N PRO A 43 3.96 -9.55 -5.86
CA PRO A 43 2.70 -9.07 -5.35
C PRO A 43 2.92 -8.07 -4.20
N ILE A 44 2.07 -7.05 -4.14
CA ILE A 44 2.12 -6.02 -3.10
C ILE A 44 0.74 -5.90 -2.45
N ALA A 45 0.72 -5.82 -1.13
CA ALA A 45 -0.42 -5.34 -0.36
C ALA A 45 -0.13 -3.92 0.14
N ALA A 46 -1.04 -2.98 -0.07
CA ALA A 46 -0.81 -1.58 0.27
C ALA A 46 -2.03 -0.88 0.86
N ASP A 47 -1.78 0.20 1.63
CA ASP A 47 -2.83 1.17 1.99
C ASP A 47 -3.49 1.72 0.71
N SER A 48 -4.81 1.96 0.75
CA SER A 48 -5.61 2.40 -0.42
C SER A 48 -5.05 3.64 -1.12
N GLY A 49 -4.55 4.61 -0.36
CA GLY A 49 -3.90 5.80 -0.92
C GLY A 49 -2.59 5.48 -1.67
N VAL A 50 -1.89 4.40 -1.31
CA VAL A 50 -0.61 3.97 -1.90
C VAL A 50 -0.81 3.10 -3.15
N ALA A 51 -1.94 2.39 -3.23
CA ALA A 51 -2.24 1.47 -4.32
C ALA A 51 -2.21 2.14 -5.71
N ALA A 52 -2.74 3.36 -5.83
CA ALA A 52 -2.82 4.05 -7.11
C ALA A 52 -1.45 4.57 -7.61
N PRO A 53 -0.57 5.18 -6.79
CA PRO A 53 0.81 5.45 -7.19
C PRO A 53 1.60 4.19 -7.61
N LEU A 54 1.26 3.02 -7.06
CA LEU A 54 1.89 1.75 -7.39
C LEU A 54 1.17 0.99 -8.52
N ALA A 55 0.20 1.59 -9.22
CA ALA A 55 -0.65 0.92 -10.22
C ALA A 55 0.11 0.26 -11.39
N ASN A 56 1.39 0.57 -11.60
CA ASN A 56 2.25 -0.12 -12.56
C ASN A 56 2.64 -1.56 -12.13
N ARG A 57 2.26 -2.00 -10.93
CA ARG A 57 2.54 -3.35 -10.40
C ARG A 57 1.48 -4.35 -10.89
N LYS A 58 1.92 -5.58 -11.18
CA LYS A 58 1.04 -6.64 -11.74
C LYS A 58 -0.08 -7.08 -10.80
N ARG A 59 0.17 -7.07 -9.48
CA ARG A 59 -0.82 -7.45 -8.46
C ARG A 59 -0.72 -6.52 -7.27
N ILE A 60 -1.83 -5.83 -6.98
CA ILE A 60 -1.97 -4.97 -5.82
C ILE A 60 -3.19 -5.43 -5.04
N GLU A 61 -2.96 -5.91 -3.84
CA GLU A 61 -3.97 -6.11 -2.82
C GLU A 61 -4.11 -4.79 -2.05
N VAL A 62 -5.35 -4.39 -1.78
CA VAL A 62 -5.61 -3.20 -0.97
C VAL A 62 -5.94 -3.66 0.44
N PHE A 63 -5.47 -2.92 1.43
CA PHE A 63 -5.83 -3.07 2.84
C PHE A 63 -7.31 -3.50 3.05
N PRO A 64 -7.61 -4.44 3.98
CA PRO A 64 -6.73 -5.12 4.93
C PRO A 64 -6.27 -6.53 4.50
N THR A 65 -6.17 -6.82 3.21
CA THR A 65 -5.73 -8.15 2.74
C THR A 65 -4.26 -8.14 2.34
N ALA A 66 -3.48 -9.09 2.85
CA ALA A 66 -2.12 -9.36 2.40
C ALA A 66 -1.87 -10.88 2.36
N GLY A 67 -1.73 -11.46 1.17
CA GLY A 67 -1.24 -12.82 0.97
C GLY A 67 0.15 -13.05 1.58
N ALA A 68 0.47 -14.30 1.95
CA ALA A 68 1.77 -14.66 2.52
C ALA A 68 2.95 -14.33 1.59
N ASP A 69 2.73 -14.42 0.28
CA ASP A 69 3.69 -14.12 -0.79
C ASP A 69 3.86 -12.62 -1.09
N ALA A 70 3.01 -11.75 -0.54
CA ALA A 70 2.99 -10.32 -0.84
C ALA A 70 3.97 -9.52 0.03
N PHE A 71 4.65 -8.55 -0.57
CA PHE A 71 5.27 -7.46 0.17
C PHE A 71 4.18 -6.55 0.72
N VAL A 72 4.39 -5.99 1.92
CA VAL A 72 3.41 -5.09 2.53
C VAL A 72 3.96 -3.67 2.58
N VAL A 73 3.24 -2.71 2.01
CA VAL A 73 3.60 -1.29 1.98
C VAL A 73 2.61 -0.49 2.83
N VAL A 74 3.11 0.14 3.87
CA VAL A 74 2.31 0.91 4.83
C VAL A 74 2.63 2.40 4.70
N ASP A 75 1.62 3.27 4.59
CA ASP A 75 1.78 4.71 4.81
C ASP A 75 1.33 5.04 6.23
N ARG A 76 2.26 5.45 7.11
CA ARG A 76 1.94 5.82 8.50
C ARG A 76 1.01 7.02 8.59
N GLU A 77 0.93 7.83 7.53
CA GLU A 77 0.03 8.97 7.40
C GLU A 77 -1.18 8.67 6.50
N ALA A 78 -1.47 7.38 6.22
CA ALA A 78 -2.56 6.97 5.34
C ALA A 78 -3.90 7.62 5.74
N TYR A 79 -4.58 8.20 4.76
CA TYR A 79 -5.98 8.54 4.91
C TYR A 79 -6.81 7.26 4.95
N VAL A 80 -7.52 7.03 6.05
CA VAL A 80 -8.47 5.93 6.18
C VAL A 80 -9.87 6.48 5.87
N PRO A 81 -10.49 6.16 4.72
CA PRO A 81 -11.85 6.60 4.42
C PRO A 81 -12.81 6.04 5.47
N GLY A 82 -13.77 6.83 5.94
CA GLY A 82 -14.58 6.57 7.14
C GLY A 82 -15.43 5.29 7.17
N ARG A 83 -15.38 4.44 6.13
CA ARG A 83 -15.96 3.09 6.12
C ARG A 83 -14.97 2.01 6.60
N LEU A 84 -13.67 2.25 6.52
CA LEU A 84 -12.63 1.44 7.15
C LEU A 84 -12.47 1.97 8.58
N ARG A 85 -12.73 1.15 9.59
CA ARG A 85 -12.63 1.63 10.97
C ARG A 85 -11.15 1.75 11.29
N TRP A 86 -10.74 2.88 11.86
CA TRP A 86 -9.36 3.07 12.37
C TRP A 86 -8.88 1.90 13.24
N ARG A 87 -9.82 1.25 13.94
CA ARG A 87 -9.58 0.04 14.72
C ARG A 87 -9.11 -1.16 13.89
N ASP A 88 -9.67 -1.35 12.70
CA ASP A 88 -9.29 -2.45 11.81
C ASP A 88 -7.87 -2.23 11.28
N ARG A 89 -7.48 -0.95 11.07
CA ARG A 89 -6.12 -0.59 10.67
C ARG A 89 -5.10 -0.79 11.78
N ALA A 90 -5.41 -0.35 12.99
CA ALA A 90 -4.55 -0.58 14.14
C ALA A 90 -4.33 -2.09 14.39
N ALA A 91 -5.42 -2.87 14.39
CA ALA A 91 -5.35 -4.31 14.57
C ALA A 91 -4.50 -4.99 13.47
N TRP A 92 -4.65 -4.58 12.22
CA TRP A 92 -3.85 -5.11 11.13
C TRP A 92 -2.36 -4.73 11.24
N LEU A 93 -2.02 -3.52 11.68
CA LEU A 93 -0.62 -3.16 11.95
C LEU A 93 -0.04 -3.97 13.12
N ASP A 94 -0.84 -4.21 14.16
CA ASP A 94 -0.46 -5.08 15.27
C ASP A 94 -0.30 -6.54 14.82
N ASP A 95 -1.14 -7.02 13.89
CA ASP A 95 -0.99 -8.35 13.30
C ASP A 95 0.23 -8.40 12.38
N LEU A 96 0.51 -7.35 11.60
CA LEU A 96 1.66 -7.25 10.72
C LEU A 96 2.96 -7.37 11.52
N THR A 97 3.07 -6.62 12.62
CA THR A 97 4.24 -6.69 13.53
C THR A 97 4.38 -8.04 14.22
N ARG A 98 3.26 -8.76 14.45
CA ARG A 98 3.25 -10.12 15.04
C ARG A 98 3.37 -11.25 14.02
N SER A 99 3.26 -10.96 12.73
CA SER A 99 3.16 -11.99 11.67
C SER A 99 4.44 -12.78 11.47
N GLY A 100 5.59 -12.26 11.91
CA GLY A 100 6.92 -12.82 11.61
C GLY A 100 7.55 -12.24 10.35
N ARG A 101 6.84 -11.38 9.60
CA ARG A 101 7.43 -10.64 8.47
C ARG A 101 8.59 -9.77 8.92
N ARG A 102 9.64 -9.73 8.11
CA ARG A 102 10.78 -8.85 8.31
C ARG A 102 10.48 -7.45 7.79
N LEU A 103 10.70 -6.43 8.61
CA LEU A 103 10.71 -5.03 8.18
C LEU A 103 11.99 -4.77 7.37
N LEU A 104 11.83 -4.36 6.10
CA LEU A 104 12.93 -4.08 5.17
C LEU A 104 13.29 -2.60 5.12
N ILE A 105 12.28 -1.73 5.12
CA ILE A 105 12.42 -0.27 5.05
C ILE A 105 11.50 0.38 6.07
N ASP A 106 12.00 1.38 6.78
CA ASP A 106 11.21 2.41 7.46
C ASP A 106 11.88 3.77 7.21
N ASP A 107 11.21 4.64 6.44
CA ASP A 107 11.72 5.99 6.12
C ASP A 107 11.10 7.09 7.00
N GLY A 108 10.39 6.69 8.06
CA GLY A 108 9.63 7.55 8.97
C GLY A 108 8.17 7.78 8.53
N ARG A 109 7.85 7.60 7.24
CA ARG A 109 6.47 7.67 6.72
C ARG A 109 6.02 6.34 6.11
N PHE A 110 6.82 5.78 5.22
CA PHE A 110 6.55 4.52 4.55
C PHE A 110 7.33 3.38 5.19
N GLN A 111 6.66 2.25 5.35
CA GLN A 111 7.28 1.00 5.74
C GLN A 111 7.09 -0.05 4.64
N VAL A 112 8.12 -0.87 4.43
CA VAL A 112 8.07 -2.02 3.51
C VAL A 112 8.44 -3.27 4.28
N TRP A 113 7.56 -4.25 4.25
CA TRP A 113 7.72 -5.54 4.92
C TRP A 113 7.84 -6.65 3.88
N ALA A 114 8.68 -7.64 4.17
CA ALA A 114 8.90 -8.81 3.34
C ALA A 114 7.66 -9.74 3.29
N PRO A 115 7.58 -10.61 2.28
CA PRO A 115 6.76 -11.81 2.32
C PRO A 115 7.02 -12.67 3.57
N LEU A 116 6.05 -13.50 3.95
CA LEU A 116 6.24 -14.53 4.98
C LEU A 116 6.98 -15.76 4.44
N ASP A 117 6.85 -16.02 3.14
CA ASP A 117 7.41 -17.20 2.48
C ASP A 117 8.83 -16.97 1.91
N GLU A 118 9.55 -15.95 2.40
CA GLU A 118 10.96 -15.64 2.05
C GLU A 118 11.94 -16.18 3.10
#